data_AF-A0A9E3EH71-F1
#
_entry.id   AF-A0A9E3EH71-F1
#
_cell.length_a   1.000
_cell.length_b   1.000
_cell.length_c   1.000
_cell.angle_alpha   90.00
_cell.angle_beta   90.00
_cell.angle_gamma   90.00
#
_symmetry.space_group_name_H-M   'P 1'
#
loop_
_entity.id
_entity.type
_entity.pdbx_description
1 polymer ?
#
loop_
_entity_poly.entity_id
_entity_poly.type
_entity_poly.pdbx_seq_one_letter_code
_entity_poly.pdbx_strand_id
1 'polypeptide(L)'
;MATPASAAGSIYYGSRVGMEVTITSMSGIGGTNAIIRAVHTRANARTFCLEYARDSSEACIREELSTRLSDHIAANCKSGVFTTFYGETLRFLGPNKNSDFGSPKYKLVSLASGRPLDGSSASGYSYDIEQFSALCPGLIEPEQ
;
A
#
# COMPACT_ATOMS: atom_id res chain seq x y z
N MET A 1 -2.92 -32.53 10.41
CA MET A 1 -3.74 -31.61 9.58
C MET A 1 -2.92 -30.36 9.39
N ALA A 2 -2.41 -30.10 8.19
CA ALA A 2 -1.63 -28.90 7.91
C ALA A 2 -2.59 -27.74 7.70
N THR A 3 -2.65 -26.82 8.66
CA THR A 3 -3.19 -25.48 8.43
C THR A 3 -2.38 -24.89 7.27
N PRO A 4 -3.00 -24.42 6.17
CA PRO A 4 -2.25 -23.57 5.27
C PRO A 4 -1.83 -22.35 6.09
N ALA A 5 -0.53 -22.10 6.18
CA ALA A 5 -0.03 -20.79 6.57
C ALA A 5 -0.60 -19.82 5.54
N SER A 6 -1.73 -19.19 5.89
CA SER A 6 -2.09 -17.93 5.27
C SER A 6 -0.84 -17.08 5.44
N ALA A 7 -0.23 -16.65 4.34
CA ALA A 7 0.74 -15.57 4.40
C ALA A 7 -0.05 -14.34 4.89
N ALA A 8 -0.24 -14.27 6.21
CA ALA A 8 -0.86 -13.18 6.94
C ALA A 8 0.18 -12.06 6.98
N GLY A 9 0.44 -11.48 5.81
CA GLY A 9 1.23 -10.27 5.68
C GLY A 9 0.42 -9.06 6.13
N SER A 10 1.10 -8.02 6.59
CA SER A 10 0.54 -6.67 6.56
C SER A 10 0.99 -5.96 5.29
N ILE A 11 0.20 -4.97 4.87
CA ILE A 11 0.58 -3.99 3.85
C ILE A 11 0.43 -2.61 4.44
N TYR A 12 1.40 -1.74 4.19
CA TYR A 12 1.34 -0.36 4.63
C TYR A 12 0.33 0.43 3.78
N TYR A 13 -0.57 1.15 4.45
CA TYR A 13 -1.38 2.20 3.82
C TYR A 13 -0.81 3.60 4.08
N GLY A 14 0.21 3.72 4.93
CA GLY A 14 0.80 5.01 5.31
C GLY A 14 2.30 4.93 5.58
N SER A 15 2.90 6.07 5.88
CA SER A 15 4.35 6.21 6.08
C SER A 15 4.81 6.09 7.52
N ARG A 16 3.89 5.84 8.47
CA ARG A 16 4.19 5.75 9.91
C ARG A 16 4.07 4.31 10.40
N VAL A 17 4.84 3.98 11.43
CA VAL A 17 4.75 2.69 12.10
C VAL A 17 3.32 2.44 12.58
N GLY A 18 2.79 1.24 12.32
CA GLY A 18 1.42 0.87 12.63
C GLY A 18 0.36 1.33 11.61
N MET A 19 0.70 2.14 10.60
CA MET A 19 -0.19 2.43 9.47
C MET A 19 -0.20 1.27 8.46
N GLU A 20 -0.66 0.13 8.93
CA GLU A 20 -0.66 -1.13 8.19
C GLU A 20 -2.01 -1.82 8.33
N VAL A 21 -2.42 -2.55 7.30
CA VAL A 21 -3.63 -3.37 7.30
C VAL A 21 -3.26 -4.84 7.20
N THR A 22 -4.03 -5.70 7.87
CA THR A 22 -3.82 -7.15 7.81
C THR A 22 -4.47 -7.72 6.55
N ILE A 23 -3.69 -8.41 5.72
CA ILE A 23 -4.19 -9.05 4.51
C ILE A 23 -5.10 -10.22 4.90
N THR A 24 -6.32 -10.23 4.37
CA THR A 24 -7.31 -11.29 4.59
C THR A 24 -7.40 -12.25 3.41
N SER A 25 -7.13 -11.78 2.20
CA SER A 25 -7.08 -12.62 1.00
C SER A 25 -6.30 -11.97 -0.14
N MET A 26 -5.76 -12.79 -1.02
CA MET A 26 -5.09 -12.39 -2.25
C MET A 26 -5.65 -13.21 -3.41
N SER A 27 -5.84 -12.60 -4.57
CA SER A 27 -6.32 -13.29 -5.78
C SER A 27 -5.79 -12.63 -7.04
N GLY A 28 -5.51 -13.42 -8.07
CA GLY A 28 -5.10 -12.91 -9.38
C GLY A 28 -3.77 -12.12 -9.39
N ILE A 29 -2.93 -12.28 -8.35
CA ILE A 29 -1.65 -11.58 -8.18
C ILE A 29 -0.75 -11.77 -9.40
N GLY A 30 -0.16 -10.67 -9.89
CA GLY A 30 0.62 -10.64 -11.13
C GLY A 30 -0.20 -10.63 -12.42
N GLY A 31 -1.54 -10.72 -12.34
CA GLY A 31 -2.45 -10.77 -13.48
C GLY A 31 -3.07 -9.42 -13.86
N THR A 32 -4.07 -9.46 -14.75
CA THR A 32 -4.85 -8.27 -15.13
C THR A 32 -5.94 -7.90 -14.12
N ASN A 33 -6.24 -8.80 -13.18
CA ASN A 33 -7.26 -8.64 -12.14
C ASN A 33 -6.67 -9.06 -10.78
N ALA A 34 -5.52 -8.49 -10.42
CA ALA A 34 -4.92 -8.70 -9.12
C ALA A 34 -5.74 -7.97 -8.06
N ILE A 35 -6.07 -8.64 -6.96
CA ILE A 35 -6.84 -8.08 -5.85
C ILE A 35 -6.22 -8.56 -4.54
N ILE A 36 -5.99 -7.63 -3.61
CA ILE A 36 -5.65 -7.94 -2.24
C ILE A 36 -6.73 -7.32 -1.36
N ARG A 37 -7.35 -8.15 -0.53
CA ARG A 37 -8.27 -7.67 0.51
C ARG A 37 -7.53 -7.61 1.83
N ALA A 38 -7.78 -6.55 2.59
CA ALA A 38 -7.19 -6.34 3.88
C ALA A 38 -8.20 -5.71 4.83
N VAL A 39 -7.94 -5.83 6.12
CA VAL A 39 -8.76 -5.25 7.16
C VAL A 39 -7.88 -4.43 8.09
N HIS A 40 -8.35 -3.23 8.42
CA HIS A 40 -7.73 -2.41 9.45
C HIS A 40 -8.17 -2.96 10.82
N THR A 41 -7.31 -3.75 11.45
CA THR A 41 -7.65 -4.38 12.73
C THR A 41 -7.34 -3.44 13.89
N ARG A 42 -8.01 -3.70 15.02
CA ARG A 42 -7.69 -3.04 16.29
C ARG A 42 -6.24 -3.23 16.74
N ALA A 43 -5.61 -4.35 16.36
CA ALA A 43 -4.20 -4.58 16.65
C ALA A 43 -3.30 -3.61 15.87
N ASN A 44 -3.60 -3.37 14.59
CA ASN A 44 -2.87 -2.39 13.78
C ASN A 44 -2.99 -0.98 14.38
N ALA A 45 -4.23 -0.54 14.64
CA ALA A 45 -4.50 0.77 15.25
C ALA A 45 -3.82 0.93 16.61
N ARG A 46 -3.78 -0.12 17.43
CA ARG A 46 -3.06 -0.11 18.71
C ARG A 46 -1.55 0.10 18.51
N THR A 47 -0.94 -0.57 17.53
CA THR A 47 0.49 -0.38 17.23
C THR A 47 0.76 1.06 16.82
N PHE A 48 -0.05 1.65 15.93
CA PHE A 48 0.08 3.06 15.55
C PHE A 48 -0.01 3.99 16.76
N CYS A 49 -1.04 3.79 17.59
CA CYS A 49 -1.28 4.61 18.76
C CYS A 49 -0.12 4.55 19.77
N LEU A 50 0.42 3.36 20.05
CA LEU A 50 1.52 3.17 21.00
C LEU A 50 2.87 3.65 20.45
N GLU A 51 3.22 3.26 19.24
CA GLU A 51 4.57 3.44 18.69
C GLU A 51 4.75 4.81 18.04
N TYR A 52 3.71 5.32 17.38
CA TYR A 52 3.76 6.60 16.67
C TYR A 52 3.10 7.72 17.47
N ALA A 53 1.81 7.59 17.82
CA ALA A 53 1.07 8.66 18.49
C ALA A 53 1.48 8.84 19.97
N ARG A 54 2.20 7.85 20.54
CA ARG A 54 2.56 7.78 21.97
C ARG A 54 1.35 7.91 22.89
N ASP A 55 0.19 7.43 22.42
CA ASP A 55 -1.07 7.43 23.14
C ASP A 55 -1.61 6.00 23.22
N SER A 56 -1.79 5.48 24.44
CA SER A 56 -2.34 4.14 24.67
C SER A 56 -3.85 4.13 24.87
N SER A 57 -4.50 5.29 24.72
CA SER A 57 -5.92 5.47 24.98
C SER A 57 -6.80 4.78 23.95
N GLU A 58 -7.95 4.30 24.42
CA GLU A 58 -9.03 3.79 23.57
C GLU A 58 -9.57 4.83 22.58
N ALA A 59 -9.41 6.12 22.88
CA ALA A 59 -9.78 7.21 21.99
C ALA A 59 -8.92 7.18 20.71
N CYS A 60 -7.59 7.11 20.85
CA CYS A 60 -6.68 7.01 19.71
C CYS A 60 -7.01 5.80 18.84
N ILE A 61 -7.22 4.62 19.46
CA ILE A 61 -7.52 3.38 18.72
C ILE A 61 -8.81 3.53 17.89
N ARG A 62 -9.86 4.15 18.45
CA ARG A 62 -11.12 4.37 17.73
C ARG A 62 -10.98 5.41 16.62
N GLU A 63 -10.20 6.46 16.85
CA GLU A 63 -9.93 7.48 15.85
C GLU A 63 -9.17 6.87 14.66
N GLU A 64 -8.12 6.10 14.93
CA GLU A 64 -7.34 5.44 13.89
C GLU A 64 -8.18 4.40 13.12
N LEU A 65 -9.03 3.63 13.81
CA LEU A 65 -9.98 2.72 13.15
C LEU A 65 -11.07 3.45 12.34
N SER A 66 -11.28 4.75 12.59
CA SER A 66 -12.23 5.57 11.82
C SER A 66 -11.61 6.11 10.51
N THR A 67 -10.31 5.88 10.28
CA THR A 67 -9.64 6.20 9.02
C THR A 67 -10.35 5.48 7.86
N ARG A 68 -10.77 6.26 6.87
CA ARG A 68 -11.49 5.76 5.69
C ARG A 68 -10.51 5.04 4.76
N LEU A 69 -10.42 3.73 4.91
CA LEU A 69 -9.68 2.84 4.03
C LEU A 69 -10.64 1.91 3.31
N SER A 70 -10.36 1.65 2.04
CA SER A 70 -11.00 0.57 1.29
C SER A 70 -10.61 -0.77 1.90
N ASP A 71 -11.50 -1.77 1.83
CA ASP A 71 -11.21 -3.14 2.29
C ASP A 71 -10.32 -3.92 1.31
N HIS A 72 -9.99 -3.31 0.17
CA HIS A 72 -9.21 -3.96 -0.87
C HIS A 72 -8.45 -2.96 -1.73
N ILE A 73 -7.39 -3.47 -2.35
CA ILE A 73 -6.65 -2.84 -3.43
C ILE A 73 -6.71 -3.76 -4.65
N ALA A 74 -6.59 -3.18 -5.84
CA ALA A 74 -6.67 -3.93 -7.08
C ALA A 74 -5.68 -3.38 -8.12
N ALA A 75 -5.13 -4.26 -8.96
CA ALA A 75 -4.28 -3.86 -10.07
C ALA A 75 -4.56 -4.63 -11.35
N ASN A 76 -4.23 -3.99 -12.45
CA ASN A 76 -4.02 -4.59 -13.75
C ASN A 76 -2.53 -4.48 -14.11
N CYS A 77 -1.78 -5.54 -13.80
CA CYS A 77 -0.33 -5.58 -13.97
C CYS A 77 0.12 -5.41 -15.44
N LYS A 78 -0.74 -5.75 -16.41
CA LYS A 78 -0.46 -5.53 -17.83
C LYS A 78 -0.44 -4.05 -18.20
N SER A 79 -1.35 -3.26 -17.62
CA SER A 79 -1.46 -1.82 -17.89
C SER A 79 -0.65 -0.96 -16.92
N GLY A 80 -0.26 -1.53 -15.78
CA GLY A 80 0.37 -0.85 -14.64
C GLY A 80 -0.63 -0.04 -13.80
N VAL A 81 -1.93 -0.12 -14.05
CA VAL A 81 -2.96 0.63 -13.31
C VAL A 81 -3.33 -0.10 -12.03
N PHE A 82 -3.45 0.61 -10.91
CA PHE A 82 -3.86 0.05 -9.63
C PHE A 82 -4.65 1.06 -8.79
N THR A 83 -5.41 0.55 -7.83
CA THR A 83 -6.19 1.33 -6.86
C THR A 83 -5.65 1.06 -5.47
N THR A 84 -5.41 2.12 -4.69
CA THR A 84 -4.82 2.08 -3.35
C THR A 84 -5.88 1.96 -2.26
N PHE A 85 -5.47 1.75 -1.00
CA PHE A 85 -6.40 1.71 0.14
C PHE A 85 -7.14 3.05 0.34
N TYR A 86 -6.58 4.18 -0.08
CA TYR A 86 -7.27 5.48 -0.06
C TYR A 86 -8.27 5.66 -1.23
N GLY A 87 -8.40 4.66 -2.11
CA GLY A 87 -9.29 4.71 -3.26
C GLY A 87 -8.72 5.48 -4.45
N GLU A 88 -7.43 5.87 -4.39
CA GLU A 88 -6.78 6.57 -5.49
C GLU A 88 -6.40 5.60 -6.60
N THR A 89 -6.66 5.99 -7.85
CA THR A 89 -6.22 5.22 -9.01
C THR A 89 -4.91 5.78 -9.56
N LEU A 90 -3.87 4.96 -9.47
CA LEU A 90 -2.52 5.27 -9.91
C LEU A 90 -2.13 4.40 -11.10
N ARG A 91 -1.12 4.84 -11.84
CA ARG A 91 -0.50 4.08 -12.92
C ARG A 91 1.00 4.05 -12.78
N PHE A 92 1.55 2.85 -12.74
CA PHE A 92 2.97 2.57 -12.85
C PHE A 92 3.42 2.69 -14.31
N LEU A 93 4.40 3.56 -14.55
CA LEU A 93 5.00 3.78 -15.87
C LEU A 93 6.39 3.17 -16.02
N GLY A 94 6.88 2.45 -15.00
CA GLY A 94 8.21 1.83 -15.01
C GLY A 94 9.28 2.63 -14.29
N PRO A 95 10.55 2.17 -14.37
CA PRO A 95 11.69 2.80 -13.72
C PRO A 95 11.93 4.21 -14.24
N ASN A 96 12.27 5.11 -13.32
CA ASN A 96 12.63 6.47 -13.64
C ASN A 96 14.09 6.53 -14.12
N LYS A 97 14.30 6.52 -15.44
CA LYS A 97 15.65 6.56 -16.05
C LYS A 97 16.45 7.84 -15.75
N ASN A 98 15.80 8.87 -15.20
CA ASN A 98 16.44 10.13 -14.77
C ASN A 98 16.39 10.25 -13.24
N SER A 99 16.51 9.14 -12.50
CA SER A 99 16.55 9.19 -11.05
C SER A 99 17.90 9.77 -10.58
N ASP A 100 18.00 11.09 -10.47
CA ASP A 100 19.05 11.76 -9.71
C ASP A 100 18.85 11.54 -8.19
N PHE A 101 19.86 11.90 -7.39
CA PHE A 101 19.79 11.85 -5.93
C PHE A 101 18.55 12.63 -5.42
N GLY A 102 17.55 11.92 -4.89
CA GLY A 102 16.29 12.50 -4.39
C GLY A 102 15.06 12.33 -5.30
N SER A 103 15.21 11.74 -6.50
CA SER A 103 14.08 11.42 -7.38
C SER A 103 13.52 10.02 -7.12
N PRO A 104 12.20 9.79 -7.30
CA PRO A 104 11.60 8.47 -7.13
C PRO A 104 12.15 7.46 -8.15
N LYS A 105 12.44 6.24 -7.67
CA LYS A 105 12.99 5.12 -8.46
C LYS A 105 12.06 4.68 -9.60
N TYR A 106 10.76 4.81 -9.42
CA TYR A 106 9.72 4.45 -10.36
C TYR A 106 8.78 5.64 -10.60
N LYS A 107 8.19 5.69 -11.79
CA LYS A 107 7.22 6.72 -12.15
C LYS A 107 5.81 6.22 -11.84
N LEU A 108 5.18 6.85 -10.84
CA LEU A 108 3.75 6.72 -10.55
C LEU A 108 3.02 7.98 -11.01
N VAL A 109 1.89 7.80 -11.68
CA VAL A 109 1.02 8.90 -12.13
C VAL A 109 -0.38 8.70 -11.58
N SER A 110 -0.94 9.74 -10.97
CA SER A 110 -2.34 9.73 -10.57
C SER A 110 -3.22 9.89 -11.81
N LEU A 111 -4.14 8.95 -12.04
CA LEU A 111 -5.07 9.04 -13.17
C LEU A 111 -6.17 10.08 -12.95
N ALA A 112 -6.42 10.48 -11.70
CA ALA A 112 -7.40 11.52 -11.39
C ALA A 112 -6.90 12.91 -11.80
N SER A 113 -5.62 13.21 -11.57
CA SER A 113 -5.02 14.52 -11.88
C SER A 113 -4.17 14.53 -13.15
N GLY A 114 -3.81 13.35 -13.67
CA GLY A 114 -2.86 13.19 -14.78
C GLY A 114 -1.43 13.60 -14.43
N ARG A 115 -1.13 13.87 -13.15
CA ARG A 115 0.19 14.33 -12.70
C ARG A 115 1.02 13.20 -12.11
N PRO A 116 2.35 13.16 -12.37
CA PRO A 116 3.24 12.26 -11.66
C PRO A 116 3.26 12.60 -10.18
N LEU A 117 3.34 11.58 -9.33
CA LEU A 117 3.70 11.77 -7.93
C LEU A 117 5.13 12.30 -7.89
N ASP A 118 5.36 13.33 -7.06
CA ASP A 118 6.66 13.99 -6.91
C ASP A 118 7.72 13.12 -6.21
N GLY A 119 7.33 11.93 -5.74
CA GLY A 119 8.21 10.97 -5.07
C GLY A 119 8.42 11.26 -3.58
N SER A 120 7.79 12.30 -3.03
CA SER A 120 7.88 12.64 -1.61
C SER A 120 7.18 11.58 -0.76
N SER A 121 7.72 11.26 0.42
CA SER A 121 7.02 10.42 1.43
C SER A 121 5.68 11.04 1.86
N ALA A 122 5.53 12.35 1.70
CA ALA A 122 4.29 13.09 1.91
C ALA A 122 3.22 12.78 0.85
N SER A 123 3.62 12.35 -0.34
CA SER A 123 2.74 12.05 -1.48
C SER A 123 2.35 10.58 -1.57
N GLY A 124 2.76 9.78 -0.58
CA GLY A 124 2.39 8.37 -0.47
C GLY A 124 3.18 7.37 -1.29
N TYR A 125 4.13 7.86 -2.08
CA TYR A 125 4.90 7.08 -3.04
C TYR A 125 5.46 5.76 -2.49
N SER A 126 5.99 5.74 -1.26
CA SER A 126 6.60 4.55 -0.67
C SER A 126 5.59 3.41 -0.44
N TYR A 127 4.44 3.72 0.15
CA TYR A 127 3.42 2.70 0.42
C TYR A 127 2.62 2.35 -0.84
N ASP A 128 2.49 3.28 -1.79
CA ASP A 128 1.83 3.02 -3.08
C ASP A 128 2.64 2.04 -3.94
N ILE A 129 3.96 2.21 -3.96
CA ILE A 129 4.88 1.27 -4.62
C ILE A 129 4.83 -0.11 -3.95
N GLU A 130 4.78 -0.17 -2.62
CA GLU A 130 4.65 -1.44 -1.90
C GLU A 130 3.32 -2.14 -2.23
N GLN A 131 2.20 -1.41 -2.19
CA GLN A 131 0.89 -1.93 -2.58
C GLN A 131 0.89 -2.46 -4.02
N PHE A 132 1.49 -1.71 -4.95
CA PHE A 132 1.64 -2.17 -6.34
C PHE A 132 2.55 -3.40 -6.46
N SER A 133 3.66 -3.45 -5.72
CA SER A 133 4.57 -4.59 -5.69
C SER A 133 3.88 -5.86 -5.18
N ALA A 134 3.06 -5.72 -4.14
CA ALA A 134 2.26 -6.81 -3.59
C ALA A 134 1.23 -7.34 -4.61
N LEU A 135 0.60 -6.44 -5.37
CA LEU A 135 -0.37 -6.81 -6.42
C LEU A 135 0.30 -7.39 -7.68
N CYS A 136 1.46 -6.86 -8.05
CA CYS A 136 2.16 -7.13 -9.30
C CYS A 136 3.64 -7.49 -9.05
N PRO A 137 3.92 -8.63 -8.40
CA PRO A 137 5.28 -9.06 -8.13
C PRO A 137 6.04 -9.29 -9.44
N GLY A 138 7.27 -8.78 -9.52
CA GLY A 138 8.16 -8.91 -10.68
C GLY A 138 8.16 -7.73 -11.66
N LEU A 139 7.28 -6.74 -11.50
CA LEU A 139 7.37 -5.45 -12.23
C LEU A 139 8.28 -4.44 -11.54
N ILE A 140 8.53 -4.65 -10.25
CA ILE A 140 9.45 -3.89 -9.42
C ILE A 140 10.56 -4.86 -9.04
N GLU A 141 11.81 -4.45 -9.27
CA GLU A 141 12.96 -5.20 -8.75
C GLU A 141 12.99 -5.07 -7.22
N PRO A 142 13.06 -6.19 -6.47
CA PRO A 142 13.23 -6.12 -5.03
C PRO A 142 14.50 -5.32 -4.74
N GLU A 143 14.37 -4.28 -3.92
CA GLU A 143 15.54 -3.55 -3.43
C GLU A 143 16.37 -4.54 -2.60
N GLN A 144 17.60 -4.82 -3.05
CA GLN A 144 18.57 -5.70 -2.38
C GLN A 144 19.35 -4.92 -1.33
#